data_AF-A0A210PA98-F1
#
_entry.id   AF-A0A210PA98-F1
#
_cell.length_a   1.000
_cell.length_b   1.000
_cell.length_c   1.000
_cell.angle_alpha   90.00
_cell.angle_beta   90.00
_cell.angle_gamma   90.00
#
_symmetry.space_group_name_H-M   'P 1'
#
loop_
_entity.id
_entity.type
_entity.pdbx_description
1 polymer ?
#
loop_
_entity_poly.entity_id
_entity_poly.type
_entity_poly.pdbx_seq_one_letter_code
_entity_poly.pdbx_strand_id
1 'polypeptide(L)'
;MDINIFIERRKSLKISQVKLCKDICTQSTLSKFENNGRIPSLTILSKLCERLGLSVDDLYKNSIATTTHMKSLLDKIESELMMENYSEASKGLSEINAGEIHNNALKMQYYYQQGIYEALTNGKLENAFYCFARILNDLDEKHQTIYTHLSYIGLGVFYSRLDMIDEASFFFEKVWNYINIHKDETYQKNGINIYLRVLTIVFYTAEFYIKIKDYDKSNELVSRGIKLCSEQHITYYLPRLKFLSAEIAIDEKKSDKEIEGLLSESLAFAKINHNVVVEDRINSLLEKYNEESDFKK
;
A
#
# COMPACT_ATOMS: atom_id res chain seq x y z
N MET A 1 -2.02 -23.30 7.53
CA MET A 1 -2.61 -24.58 7.96
C MET A 1 -2.89 -24.49 9.44
N ASP A 2 -4.15 -24.50 9.81
CA ASP A 2 -4.62 -24.52 11.19
C ASP A 2 -4.75 -25.97 11.68
N ILE A 3 -3.78 -26.38 12.49
CA ILE A 3 -3.71 -27.74 13.04
C ILE A 3 -4.79 -27.95 14.11
N ASN A 4 -5.35 -26.89 14.69
CA ASN A 4 -6.42 -27.02 15.67
C ASN A 4 -7.67 -27.61 15.05
N ILE A 5 -8.00 -27.26 13.80
CA ILE A 5 -9.11 -27.90 13.05
C ILE A 5 -8.95 -29.43 13.04
N PHE A 6 -7.73 -29.90 12.79
CA PHE A 6 -7.41 -31.32 12.78
C PHE A 6 -7.55 -31.94 14.18
N ILE A 7 -6.98 -31.30 15.22
CA ILE A 7 -6.98 -31.78 16.60
C ILE A 7 -8.41 -31.82 17.16
N GLU A 8 -9.17 -30.75 16.98
CA GLU A 8 -10.55 -30.62 17.44
C GLU A 8 -11.44 -31.67 16.77
N ARG A 9 -11.28 -31.89 15.46
CA ARG A 9 -12.02 -32.94 14.75
C ARG A 9 -11.68 -34.34 15.27
N ARG A 10 -10.40 -34.64 15.52
CA ARG A 10 -10.01 -35.93 16.12
C ARG A 10 -10.64 -36.11 17.50
N LYS A 11 -10.59 -35.07 18.33
CA LYS A 11 -11.18 -35.08 19.69
C LYS A 11 -12.70 -35.22 19.65
N SER A 12 -13.39 -34.54 18.72
CA SER A 12 -14.85 -34.64 18.58
C SER A 12 -15.29 -36.06 18.18
N LEU A 13 -14.48 -36.75 17.38
CA LEU A 13 -14.69 -38.16 17.00
C LEU A 13 -14.24 -39.16 18.08
N LYS A 14 -13.63 -38.68 19.17
CA LYS A 14 -13.07 -39.51 20.27
C LYS A 14 -12.08 -40.57 19.79
N ILE A 15 -11.30 -40.27 18.74
CA ILE A 15 -10.28 -41.17 18.19
C ILE A 15 -8.93 -40.88 18.86
N SER A 16 -8.26 -41.91 19.38
CA SER A 16 -6.90 -41.76 19.93
C SER A 16 -5.85 -41.59 18.82
N GLN A 17 -4.72 -40.95 19.11
CA GLN A 17 -3.63 -40.81 18.12
C GLN A 17 -3.17 -42.17 17.58
N VAL A 18 -3.05 -43.18 18.45
CA VAL A 18 -2.68 -44.55 18.07
C VAL A 18 -3.67 -45.14 17.07
N LYS A 19 -4.97 -44.94 17.29
CA LYS A 19 -6.02 -45.42 16.39
C LYS A 19 -6.02 -44.64 15.07
N LEU A 20 -5.78 -43.33 15.12
CA LEU A 20 -5.77 -42.48 13.93
C LEU A 20 -4.57 -42.79 13.03
N CYS A 21 -3.37 -43.02 13.58
CA CYS A 21 -2.16 -43.23 12.80
C CYS A 21 -1.99 -44.67 12.26
N LYS A 22 -2.78 -45.64 12.74
CA LYS A 22 -2.68 -47.06 12.37
C LYS A 22 -2.65 -47.25 10.84
N ASP A 23 -1.67 -48.01 10.33
CA ASP A 23 -1.49 -48.28 8.90
C ASP A 23 -1.26 -47.03 8.01
N ILE A 24 -1.00 -45.87 8.61
CA ILE A 24 -0.71 -44.61 7.90
C ILE A 24 0.69 -44.09 8.25
N CYS A 25 0.98 -43.92 9.54
CA CYS A 25 2.25 -43.41 10.03
C CYS A 25 2.50 -43.85 11.49
N THR A 26 3.67 -43.53 12.04
CA THR A 26 3.95 -43.81 13.45
C THR A 26 3.21 -42.80 14.35
N GLN A 27 2.86 -43.23 15.57
CA GLN A 27 2.26 -42.34 16.56
C GLN A 27 3.17 -41.13 16.86
N SER A 28 4.49 -41.31 16.82
CA SER A 28 5.45 -40.21 16.98
C SER A 28 5.29 -39.14 15.90
N THR A 29 5.09 -39.54 14.64
CA THR A 29 4.85 -38.59 13.53
C THR A 29 3.56 -37.81 13.74
N LEU A 30 2.47 -38.48 14.13
CA LEU A 30 1.20 -37.80 14.42
C LEU A 30 1.31 -36.86 15.64
N SER A 31 1.99 -37.28 16.69
CA SER A 31 2.21 -36.44 17.88
C SER A 31 3.05 -35.20 17.57
N LYS A 32 4.10 -35.31 16.73
CA LYS A 32 4.90 -34.16 16.29
C LYS A 32 4.10 -33.20 15.40
N PHE A 33 3.18 -33.73 14.60
CA PHE A 33 2.26 -32.91 13.83
C PHE A 33 1.31 -32.13 14.76
N GLU A 34 0.61 -32.81 15.68
CA GLU A 34 -0.36 -32.18 16.58
C GLU A 34 0.28 -31.21 17.59
N ASN A 35 1.45 -31.53 18.15
CA ASN A 35 2.04 -30.75 19.24
C ASN A 35 3.08 -29.71 18.78
N ASN A 36 3.83 -30.01 17.71
CA ASN A 36 5.00 -29.20 17.32
C ASN A 36 4.85 -28.62 15.91
N GLY A 37 3.70 -28.79 15.26
CA GLY A 37 3.43 -28.28 13.93
C GLY A 37 4.26 -28.90 12.81
N ARG A 38 4.94 -30.04 13.04
CA ARG A 38 5.78 -30.68 12.02
C ARG A 38 4.90 -31.36 10.97
N ILE A 39 4.79 -30.73 9.82
CA ILE A 39 3.95 -31.18 8.71
C ILE A 39 4.49 -32.51 8.15
N PRO A 40 3.70 -33.60 8.15
CA PRO A 40 4.10 -34.86 7.52
C PRO A 40 4.00 -34.75 5.99
N SER A 41 4.42 -35.79 5.25
CA SER A 41 4.24 -35.78 3.79
C SER A 41 2.77 -35.62 3.41
N LEU A 42 2.50 -35.01 2.26
CA LEU A 42 1.13 -34.77 1.78
C LEU A 42 0.31 -36.07 1.72
N THR A 43 0.94 -37.18 1.32
CA THR A 43 0.33 -38.52 1.31
C THR A 43 -0.14 -38.96 2.70
N ILE A 44 0.67 -38.72 3.74
CA ILE A 44 0.30 -39.04 5.13
C ILE A 44 -0.80 -38.10 5.61
N LEU A 45 -0.65 -36.80 5.38
CA LEU A 45 -1.62 -35.79 5.80
C LEU A 45 -3.00 -36.04 5.19
N SER A 46 -3.05 -36.32 3.88
CA SER A 46 -4.28 -36.63 3.16
C SER A 46 -5.00 -37.86 3.73
N LYS A 47 -4.28 -38.97 3.97
CA LYS A 47 -4.87 -40.18 4.57
C LYS A 47 -5.37 -39.95 6.00
N LEU A 48 -4.67 -39.13 6.79
CA LEU A 48 -5.10 -38.77 8.13
C LEU A 48 -6.37 -37.91 8.10
N CYS A 49 -6.42 -36.91 7.22
CA CYS A 49 -7.61 -36.07 7.00
C CYS A 49 -8.80 -36.91 6.54
N GLU A 50 -8.62 -37.78 5.55
CA GLU A 50 -9.67 -38.67 5.04
C GLU A 50 -10.29 -39.52 6.16
N ARG A 51 -9.46 -40.09 7.04
CA ARG A 51 -9.94 -40.87 8.20
C ARG A 51 -10.72 -40.04 9.22
N LEU A 52 -10.51 -38.72 9.26
CA LEU A 52 -11.29 -37.78 10.07
C LEU A 52 -12.51 -37.20 9.34
N GLY A 53 -12.73 -37.59 8.08
CA GLY A 53 -13.75 -37.01 7.21
C GLY A 53 -13.48 -35.55 6.85
N LEU A 54 -12.20 -35.18 6.75
CA LEU A 54 -11.72 -33.87 6.32
C LEU A 54 -10.99 -34.00 4.97
N SER A 55 -11.02 -32.92 4.20
CA SER A 55 -10.05 -32.65 3.16
C SER A 55 -8.81 -31.97 3.74
N VAL A 56 -7.71 -31.94 2.99
CA VAL A 56 -6.54 -31.13 3.37
C VAL A 56 -6.89 -29.64 3.35
N ASP A 57 -7.77 -29.21 2.44
CA ASP A 57 -8.22 -27.82 2.31
C ASP A 57 -9.00 -27.33 3.53
N ASP A 58 -9.71 -28.22 4.22
CA ASP A 58 -10.40 -27.88 5.47
C ASP A 58 -9.44 -27.33 6.54
N LEU A 59 -8.18 -27.77 6.53
CA LEU A 59 -7.15 -27.28 7.45
C LEU A 59 -6.68 -25.87 7.12
N TYR A 60 -7.12 -25.28 6.00
CA TYR A 60 -6.75 -23.92 5.60
C TYR A 60 -7.92 -22.94 5.71
N LYS A 61 -9.14 -23.39 6.04
CA LYS A 61 -10.36 -22.54 6.11
C LYS A 61 -10.18 -21.30 6.98
N ASN A 62 -9.71 -21.48 8.23
CA ASN A 62 -9.47 -20.36 9.14
C ASN A 62 -8.38 -19.42 8.60
N SER A 63 -7.28 -19.96 8.06
CA SER A 63 -6.21 -19.14 7.48
C SER A 63 -6.66 -18.35 6.25
N ILE A 64 -7.57 -18.89 5.43
CA ILE A 64 -8.13 -18.19 4.27
C ILE A 64 -9.03 -17.03 4.75
N ALA A 65 -9.87 -17.27 5.76
CA ALA A 65 -10.70 -16.22 6.37
C ALA A 65 -9.84 -15.11 6.99
N THR A 66 -8.81 -15.45 7.77
CA THR A 66 -7.86 -14.48 8.34
C THR A 66 -7.11 -13.71 7.25
N THR A 67 -6.65 -14.38 6.19
CA THR A 67 -5.97 -13.72 5.05
C THR A 67 -6.90 -12.75 4.33
N THR A 68 -8.17 -13.12 4.16
CA THR A 68 -9.18 -12.29 3.50
C THR A 68 -9.52 -11.07 4.35
N HIS A 69 -9.71 -11.26 5.65
CA HIS A 69 -9.92 -10.17 6.60
C HIS A 69 -8.72 -9.22 6.62
N MET A 70 -7.50 -9.75 6.71
CA MET A 70 -6.28 -8.94 6.73
C MET A 70 -6.09 -8.16 5.43
N LYS A 71 -6.39 -8.77 4.28
CA LYS A 71 -6.41 -8.07 3.00
C LYS A 71 -7.42 -6.91 3.00
N SER A 72 -8.65 -7.15 3.45
CA SER A 72 -9.66 -6.09 3.52
C SER A 72 -9.26 -4.93 4.43
N LEU A 73 -8.60 -5.23 5.56
CA LEU A 73 -8.12 -4.21 6.48
C LEU A 73 -6.99 -3.38 5.86
N LEU A 74 -5.99 -4.04 5.25
CA LEU A 74 -4.90 -3.37 4.55
C LEU A 74 -5.39 -2.54 3.35
N ASP A 75 -6.38 -3.02 2.61
CA ASP A 75 -6.98 -2.27 1.50
C ASP A 75 -7.71 -1.02 1.99
N LYS A 76 -8.39 -1.11 3.14
CA LYS A 76 -8.99 0.07 3.80
C LYS A 76 -7.90 1.07 4.21
N ILE A 77 -6.83 0.62 4.86
CA ILE A 77 -5.70 1.49 5.25
C ILE A 77 -5.08 2.16 4.03
N GLU A 78 -4.96 1.46 2.90
CA GLU A 78 -4.47 2.03 1.64
C GLU A 78 -5.35 3.22 1.20
N SER A 79 -6.67 3.03 1.21
CA SER A 79 -7.63 4.09 0.88
C SER A 79 -7.54 5.29 1.82
N GLU A 80 -7.42 5.07 3.14
CA GLU A 80 -7.31 6.16 4.10
C GLU A 80 -6.01 6.96 3.92
N LEU A 81 -4.88 6.29 3.65
CA LEU A 81 -3.60 6.96 3.34
C LEU A 81 -3.70 7.79 2.06
N MET A 82 -4.41 7.31 1.05
CA MET A 82 -4.62 8.07 -0.19
C MET A 82 -5.50 9.30 -0.01
N MET A 83 -6.45 9.23 0.91
CA MET A 83 -7.32 10.35 1.28
C MET A 83 -6.70 11.29 2.31
N GLU A 84 -5.44 11.04 2.71
CA GLU A 84 -4.75 11.80 3.76
C GLU A 84 -5.45 11.73 5.14
N ASN A 85 -6.28 10.70 5.34
CA ASN A 85 -6.98 10.41 6.59
C ASN A 85 -6.06 9.67 7.57
N TYR A 86 -4.96 10.32 7.96
CA TYR A 86 -3.91 9.69 8.77
C TYR A 86 -4.40 9.17 10.13
N SER A 87 -5.44 9.78 10.71
CA SER A 87 -6.06 9.31 11.96
C SER A 87 -6.67 7.92 11.82
N GLU A 88 -7.45 7.69 10.75
CA GLU A 88 -8.07 6.38 10.50
C GLU A 88 -7.05 5.34 10.03
N ALA A 89 -6.07 5.75 9.22
CA ALA A 89 -4.94 4.89 8.85
C ALA A 89 -4.17 4.41 10.10
N SER A 90 -3.91 5.31 11.05
CA SER A 90 -3.23 4.97 12.31
C SER A 90 -4.01 3.96 13.15
N LYS A 91 -5.34 4.11 13.25
CA LYS A 91 -6.20 3.15 13.96
C LYS A 91 -6.09 1.77 13.32
N GLY A 92 -6.29 1.68 12.01
CA GLY A 92 -6.18 0.41 11.29
C GLY A 92 -4.81 -0.26 11.42
N LEU A 93 -3.73 0.51 11.33
CA LEU A 93 -2.37 -0.01 11.51
C LEU A 93 -2.12 -0.54 12.94
N SER A 94 -2.71 0.10 13.96
CA SER A 94 -2.55 -0.29 15.36
C SER A 94 -3.24 -1.62 15.72
N GLU A 95 -4.23 -2.04 14.93
CA GLU A 95 -4.93 -3.33 15.08
C GLU A 95 -4.12 -4.51 14.50
N ILE A 96 -3.08 -4.24 13.72
CA ILE A 96 -2.34 -5.27 12.98
C ILE A 96 -1.08 -5.69 13.73
N ASN A 97 -0.97 -6.99 14.01
CA ASN A 97 0.28 -7.62 14.41
C ASN A 97 1.01 -8.21 13.18
N ALA A 98 2.14 -7.60 12.80
CA ALA A 98 2.95 -8.05 11.66
C ALA A 98 3.44 -9.51 11.76
N GLY A 99 3.53 -10.06 12.98
CA GLY A 99 3.90 -11.46 13.23
C GLY A 99 2.82 -12.47 12.80
N GLU A 100 1.56 -12.03 12.74
CA GLU A 100 0.40 -12.86 12.38
C GLU A 100 0.13 -12.84 10.86
N ILE A 101 0.84 -11.99 10.11
CA ILE A 101 0.75 -11.94 8.65
C ILE A 101 1.67 -13.01 8.06
N HIS A 102 1.08 -14.13 7.66
CA HIS A 102 1.80 -15.25 7.04
C HIS A 102 1.91 -15.15 5.51
N ASN A 103 1.16 -14.25 4.88
CA ASN A 103 1.24 -14.01 3.44
C ASN A 103 2.25 -12.91 3.13
N ASN A 104 3.30 -13.22 2.36
CA ASN A 104 4.36 -12.26 2.05
C ASN A 104 3.88 -11.00 1.32
N ALA A 105 2.90 -11.11 0.41
CA ALA A 105 2.37 -9.94 -0.30
C ALA A 105 1.63 -9.00 0.65
N LEU A 106 0.80 -9.54 1.54
CA LEU A 106 0.14 -8.74 2.59
C LEU A 106 1.15 -8.17 3.58
N LYS A 107 2.24 -8.89 3.87
CA LYS A 107 3.30 -8.42 4.76
C LYS A 107 4.07 -7.25 4.16
N MET A 108 4.35 -7.30 2.85
CA MET A 108 4.92 -6.17 2.11
C MET A 108 3.95 -4.97 2.10
N GLN A 109 2.66 -5.20 1.86
CA GLN A 109 1.64 -4.15 1.92
C GLN A 109 1.62 -3.47 3.29
N TYR A 110 1.61 -4.26 4.36
CA TYR A 110 1.67 -3.74 5.72
C TYR A 110 2.91 -2.88 5.97
N TYR A 111 4.12 -3.40 5.68
CA TYR A 111 5.34 -2.63 5.92
C TYR A 111 5.41 -1.37 5.07
N TYR A 112 4.94 -1.40 3.83
CA TYR A 112 4.84 -0.21 2.99
C TYR A 112 3.91 0.83 3.64
N GLN A 113 2.71 0.41 4.05
CA GLN A 113 1.71 1.30 4.63
C GLN A 113 2.16 1.89 5.97
N GLN A 114 2.78 1.08 6.83
CA GLN A 114 3.37 1.56 8.08
C GLN A 114 4.51 2.53 7.80
N GLY A 115 5.42 2.21 6.89
CA GLY A 115 6.57 3.05 6.56
C GLY A 115 6.16 4.40 5.96
N ILE A 116 5.22 4.40 5.02
CA ILE A 116 4.73 5.63 4.38
C ILE A 116 3.93 6.48 5.38
N TYR A 117 3.16 5.86 6.28
CA TYR A 117 2.49 6.57 7.37
C TYR A 117 3.50 7.32 8.24
N GLU A 118 4.57 6.65 8.69
CA GLU A 118 5.64 7.27 9.49
C GLU A 118 6.30 8.43 8.72
N ALA A 119 6.61 8.24 7.43
CA ALA A 119 7.18 9.28 6.59
C ALA A 119 6.26 10.50 6.40
N LEU A 120 4.94 10.29 6.38
CA LEU A 120 3.96 11.35 6.16
C LEU A 120 3.53 12.07 7.44
N THR A 121 3.75 11.49 8.62
CA THR A 121 3.24 12.02 9.90
C THR A 121 4.32 12.52 10.87
N ASN A 122 5.51 12.87 10.36
CA ASN A 122 6.68 13.22 11.20
C ASN A 122 7.06 12.09 12.17
N GLY A 123 6.87 10.84 11.74
CA GLY A 123 7.35 9.67 12.45
C GLY A 123 8.87 9.61 12.52
N LYS A 124 9.40 8.60 13.22
CA LYS A 124 10.85 8.45 13.37
C LYS A 124 11.46 7.85 12.11
N LEU A 125 12.61 8.38 11.69
CA LEU A 125 13.35 7.88 10.51
C LEU A 125 13.66 6.39 10.66
N GLU A 126 14.03 5.96 11.87
CA GLU A 126 14.39 4.59 12.16
C GLU A 126 13.19 3.63 11.96
N ASN A 127 11.98 4.09 12.28
CA ASN A 127 10.76 3.30 12.10
C ASN A 127 10.42 3.14 10.62
N ALA A 128 10.41 4.26 9.88
CA ALA A 128 10.16 4.25 8.44
C ALA A 128 11.21 3.40 7.71
N PHE A 129 12.50 3.62 8.03
CA PHE A 129 13.61 2.87 7.47
C PHE A 129 13.50 1.38 7.78
N TYR A 130 13.20 0.99 9.02
CA TYR A 130 12.99 -0.42 9.37
C TYR A 130 11.91 -1.06 8.49
N CYS A 131 10.77 -0.40 8.31
CA CYS A 131 9.68 -0.91 7.49
C CYS A 131 10.11 -1.11 6.03
N PHE A 132 10.77 -0.13 5.43
CA PHE A 132 11.26 -0.23 4.05
C PHE A 132 12.39 -1.25 3.90
N ALA A 133 13.29 -1.36 4.87
CA ALA A 133 14.34 -2.37 4.88
C ALA A 133 13.78 -3.81 4.94
N ARG A 134 12.66 -4.04 5.64
CA ARG A 134 11.97 -5.34 5.61
C ARG A 134 11.49 -5.73 4.22
N ILE A 135 11.15 -4.76 3.38
CA ILE A 135 10.78 -5.02 1.98
C ILE A 135 12.05 -5.23 1.16
N LEU A 136 12.94 -4.24 1.16
CA LEU A 136 14.08 -4.17 0.25
C LEU A 136 15.14 -5.26 0.47
N ASN A 137 15.28 -5.77 1.71
CA ASN A 137 16.37 -6.68 2.09
C ASN A 137 15.90 -8.08 2.55
N ASP A 138 14.59 -8.32 2.61
CA ASP A 138 14.03 -9.59 3.13
C ASP A 138 12.88 -10.07 2.23
N LEU A 139 11.77 -9.33 2.17
CA LEU A 139 10.56 -9.81 1.49
C LEU A 139 10.61 -9.72 -0.04
N ASP A 140 11.36 -8.77 -0.59
CA ASP A 140 11.52 -8.54 -2.03
C ASP A 140 12.97 -8.21 -2.37
N GLU A 141 13.94 -9.01 -1.90
CA GLU A 141 15.38 -8.78 -2.10
C GLU A 141 15.80 -8.60 -3.58
N LYS A 142 15.04 -9.18 -4.51
CA LYS A 142 15.27 -9.06 -5.95
C LYS A 142 14.67 -7.79 -6.58
N HIS A 143 13.98 -6.97 -5.80
CA HIS A 143 13.37 -5.71 -6.20
C HIS A 143 12.37 -5.86 -7.35
N GLN A 144 11.55 -6.92 -7.31
CA GLN A 144 10.68 -7.31 -8.44
C GLN A 144 9.25 -6.77 -8.32
N THR A 145 8.84 -6.35 -7.13
CA THR A 145 7.46 -5.94 -6.88
C THR A 145 7.30 -4.43 -6.83
N ILE A 146 6.06 -3.96 -7.00
CA ILE A 146 5.71 -2.56 -6.81
C ILE A 146 6.04 -2.05 -5.40
N TYR A 147 6.11 -2.93 -4.39
CA TYR A 147 6.42 -2.55 -3.01
C TYR A 147 7.85 -2.05 -2.83
N THR A 148 8.79 -2.49 -3.67
CA THR A 148 10.15 -1.92 -3.69
C THR A 148 10.11 -0.44 -4.12
N HIS A 149 9.36 -0.14 -5.18
CA HIS A 149 9.23 1.24 -5.68
C HIS A 149 8.45 2.14 -4.72
N LEU A 150 7.42 1.60 -4.06
CA LEU A 150 6.73 2.29 -2.97
C LEU A 150 7.64 2.54 -1.75
N SER A 151 8.60 1.63 -1.49
CA SER A 151 9.60 1.83 -0.44
C SER A 151 10.57 2.95 -0.79
N TYR A 152 11.00 3.04 -2.05
CA TYR A 152 11.80 4.16 -2.54
C TYR A 152 11.03 5.49 -2.47
N ILE A 153 9.75 5.52 -2.82
CA ILE A 153 8.89 6.68 -2.60
C ILE A 153 8.91 7.10 -1.13
N GLY A 154 8.67 6.18 -0.21
CA GLY A 154 8.60 6.50 1.21
C GLY A 154 9.92 7.04 1.77
N LEU A 155 11.06 6.47 1.36
CA LEU A 155 12.38 7.00 1.70
C LEU A 155 12.61 8.39 1.09
N GLY A 156 12.28 8.58 -0.20
CA GLY A 156 12.41 9.86 -0.89
C GLY A 156 11.57 10.96 -0.26
N VAL A 157 10.32 10.66 0.09
CA VAL A 157 9.42 11.56 0.83
C VAL A 157 10.04 11.93 2.18
N PHE A 158 10.55 10.94 2.93
CA PHE A 158 11.17 11.20 4.23
C PHE A 158 12.38 12.13 4.11
N TYR A 159 13.33 11.82 3.23
CA TYR A 159 14.52 12.65 3.00
C TYR A 159 14.17 14.05 2.51
N SER A 160 13.19 14.17 1.61
CA SER A 160 12.72 15.47 1.12
C SER A 160 12.18 16.35 2.24
N ARG A 161 11.49 15.76 3.24
CA ARG A 161 10.99 16.49 4.42
C ARG A 161 12.09 16.94 5.37
N LEU A 162 13.21 16.23 5.39
CA LEU A 162 14.43 16.62 6.11
C LEU A 162 15.28 17.65 5.34
N ASP A 163 14.81 18.11 4.18
CA ASP A 163 15.55 18.99 3.26
C ASP A 163 16.85 18.37 2.71
N MET A 164 16.95 17.03 2.77
CA MET A 164 18.04 16.24 2.21
C MET A 164 17.72 15.91 0.74
N ILE A 165 17.82 16.92 -0.12
CA ILE A 165 17.33 16.87 -1.51
C ILE A 165 18.14 15.91 -2.39
N ASP A 166 19.44 15.77 -2.17
CA ASP A 166 20.29 14.86 -2.96
C ASP A 166 19.92 13.39 -2.69
N GLU A 167 19.72 13.04 -1.41
CA GLU A 167 19.28 11.72 -1.00
C GLU A 167 17.86 11.43 -1.48
N ALA A 168 16.95 12.41 -1.39
CA ALA A 168 15.61 12.27 -1.94
C ALA A 168 15.65 12.02 -3.47
N SER A 169 16.46 12.81 -4.19
CA SER A 169 16.65 12.67 -5.65
C SER A 169 17.12 11.27 -6.03
N PHE A 170 18.06 10.69 -5.27
CA PHE A 170 18.53 9.33 -5.51
C PHE A 170 17.39 8.30 -5.53
N PHE A 171 16.46 8.38 -4.56
CA PHE A 171 15.33 7.45 -4.52
C PHE A 171 14.29 7.75 -5.59
N PHE A 172 13.96 9.03 -5.83
CA PHE A 172 12.99 9.40 -6.87
C PHE A 172 13.47 9.07 -8.28
N GLU A 173 14.78 9.13 -8.58
CA GLU A 173 15.32 8.69 -9.87
C GLU A 173 15.15 7.18 -10.09
N LYS A 174 15.28 6.35 -9.04
CA LYS A 174 14.96 4.92 -9.15
C LYS A 174 13.50 4.70 -9.51
N VAL A 175 12.60 5.47 -8.89
CA VAL A 175 11.17 5.38 -9.14
C VAL A 175 10.83 5.89 -10.55
N TRP A 176 11.43 6.99 -10.99
CA TRP A 176 11.28 7.53 -12.34
C TRP A 176 11.66 6.50 -13.42
N ASN A 177 12.79 5.81 -13.25
CA ASN A 177 13.20 4.74 -14.16
C ASN A 177 12.17 3.61 -14.24
N TYR A 178 11.60 3.19 -13.11
CA TYR A 178 10.51 2.22 -13.10
C TYR A 178 9.28 2.72 -13.84
N ILE A 179 8.82 3.95 -13.57
CA ILE A 179 7.67 4.56 -14.25
C ILE A 179 7.85 4.55 -15.77
N ASN A 180 9.07 4.83 -16.25
CA ASN A 180 9.41 4.87 -17.67
C ASN A 180 9.46 3.50 -18.33
N ILE A 181 10.03 2.49 -17.66
CA ILE A 181 10.06 1.11 -18.16
C ILE A 181 8.63 0.58 -18.33
N HIS A 182 7.74 0.92 -17.40
CA HIS A 182 6.36 0.43 -17.34
C HIS A 182 5.34 1.45 -17.89
N LYS A 183 5.76 2.35 -18.79
CA LYS A 183 4.87 3.44 -19.30
C LYS A 183 3.74 2.95 -20.20
N ASP A 184 3.98 1.88 -20.95
CA ASP A 184 3.06 1.33 -21.94
C ASP A 184 2.23 0.15 -21.39
N GLU A 185 2.40 -0.19 -20.10
CA GLU A 185 1.68 -1.29 -19.48
C GLU A 185 0.21 -0.92 -19.21
N THR A 186 -0.69 -1.72 -19.78
CA THR A 186 -2.12 -1.64 -19.47
C THR A 186 -2.45 -2.60 -18.33
N TYR A 187 -2.86 -2.05 -17.18
CA TYR A 187 -3.34 -2.88 -16.06
C TYR A 187 -4.74 -3.41 -16.37
N GLN A 188 -5.00 -4.67 -16.01
CA GLN A 188 -6.34 -5.24 -16.13
C GLN A 188 -7.28 -4.64 -15.07
N LYS A 189 -8.53 -4.34 -15.44
CA LYS A 189 -9.56 -3.68 -14.58
C LYS A 189 -9.81 -4.31 -13.20
N ASN A 190 -9.40 -5.56 -12.95
CA ASN A 190 -9.80 -6.31 -11.75
C ASN A 190 -8.91 -6.06 -10.51
N GLY A 191 -7.90 -5.19 -10.59
CA GLY A 191 -7.00 -4.90 -9.48
C GLY A 191 -7.09 -3.47 -8.98
N ILE A 192 -8.21 -3.00 -8.43
CA ILE A 192 -8.37 -1.60 -7.94
C ILE A 192 -7.14 -1.12 -7.15
N ASN A 193 -6.60 -1.96 -6.26
CA ASN A 193 -5.44 -1.62 -5.41
C ASN A 193 -4.13 -1.42 -6.19
N ILE A 194 -3.96 -1.98 -7.40
CA ILE A 194 -2.75 -1.71 -8.19
C ILE A 194 -2.73 -0.27 -8.69
N TYR A 195 -3.89 0.24 -9.12
CA TYR A 195 -4.02 1.63 -9.57
C TYR A 195 -3.75 2.60 -8.44
N LEU A 196 -4.18 2.24 -7.22
CA LEU A 196 -3.91 3.04 -6.03
C LEU A 196 -2.41 3.21 -5.81
N ARG A 197 -1.66 2.11 -5.86
CA ARG A 197 -0.21 2.14 -5.69
C ARG A 197 0.51 2.87 -6.82
N VAL A 198 0.05 2.70 -8.06
CA VAL A 198 0.59 3.45 -9.20
C VAL A 198 0.32 4.94 -9.04
N LEU A 199 -0.88 5.34 -8.62
CA LEU A 199 -1.22 6.74 -8.33
C LEU A 199 -0.34 7.30 -7.20
N THR A 200 -0.11 6.54 -6.13
CA THR A 200 0.81 6.93 -5.05
C THR A 200 2.23 7.18 -5.58
N ILE A 201 2.74 6.25 -6.42
CA ILE A 201 4.06 6.38 -7.04
C ILE A 201 4.13 7.65 -7.90
N VAL A 202 3.16 7.84 -8.78
CA VAL A 202 3.11 8.97 -9.71
C VAL A 202 2.98 10.30 -8.97
N PHE A 203 2.09 10.38 -7.99
CA PHE A 203 1.82 11.60 -7.23
C PHE A 203 3.04 12.07 -6.44
N TYR A 204 3.62 11.22 -5.60
CA TYR A 204 4.76 11.65 -4.77
C TYR A 204 6.00 11.92 -5.60
N THR A 205 6.18 11.22 -6.72
CA THR A 205 7.27 11.54 -7.67
C THR A 205 7.03 12.90 -8.34
N ALA A 206 5.79 13.20 -8.73
CA ALA A 206 5.44 14.51 -9.30
C ALA A 206 5.67 15.62 -8.29
N GLU A 207 5.17 15.47 -7.06
CA GLU A 207 5.33 16.44 -5.96
C GLU A 207 6.82 16.72 -5.69
N PHE A 208 7.67 15.69 -5.72
CA PHE A 208 9.10 15.88 -5.61
C PHE A 208 9.71 16.67 -6.78
N TYR A 209 9.35 16.33 -8.02
CA TYR A 209 9.86 17.06 -9.19
C TYR A 209 9.36 18.52 -9.24
N ILE A 210 8.14 18.81 -8.75
CA ILE A 210 7.66 20.19 -8.55
C ILE A 210 8.56 20.91 -7.54
N LYS A 211 8.86 20.27 -6.40
CA LYS A 211 9.71 20.86 -5.36
C LYS A 211 11.09 21.28 -5.88
N ILE A 212 11.69 20.49 -6.77
CA ILE A 212 12.99 20.81 -7.40
C ILE A 212 12.86 21.58 -8.73
N LYS A 213 11.65 22.01 -9.10
CA LYS A 213 11.32 22.78 -10.30
C LYS A 213 11.62 22.09 -11.63
N ASP A 214 11.60 20.75 -11.63
CA ASP A 214 11.57 19.95 -12.86
C ASP A 214 10.10 19.86 -13.36
N TYR A 215 9.65 20.94 -14.01
CA TYR A 215 8.28 21.05 -14.49
C TYR A 215 7.97 20.10 -15.65
N ASP A 216 8.98 19.69 -16.43
CA ASP A 216 8.80 18.74 -17.53
C ASP A 216 8.39 17.37 -16.98
N LYS A 217 9.17 16.80 -16.04
CA LYS A 217 8.82 15.50 -15.44
C LYS A 217 7.55 15.57 -14.62
N SER A 218 7.36 16.64 -13.84
CA SER A 218 6.17 16.74 -12.99
C SER A 218 4.87 16.89 -13.81
N ASN A 219 4.85 17.69 -14.89
CA ASN A 219 3.69 17.77 -15.79
C ASN A 219 3.36 16.43 -16.46
N GLU A 220 4.38 15.67 -16.89
CA GLU A 220 4.18 14.34 -17.46
C GLU A 220 3.48 13.41 -16.45
N LEU A 221 3.99 13.38 -15.22
CA LEU A 221 3.45 12.53 -14.15
C LEU A 221 2.03 12.95 -13.74
N VAL A 222 1.79 14.24 -13.53
CA VAL A 222 0.46 14.75 -13.18
C VAL A 222 -0.55 14.41 -14.27
N SER A 223 -0.19 14.62 -15.54
CA SER A 223 -1.03 14.26 -16.69
C SER A 223 -1.33 12.76 -16.74
N ARG A 224 -0.32 11.92 -16.50
CA ARG A 224 -0.47 10.46 -16.43
C ARG A 224 -1.40 10.04 -15.29
N GLY A 225 -1.26 10.65 -14.11
CA GLY A 225 -2.13 10.41 -12.96
C GLY A 225 -3.58 10.79 -13.23
N ILE A 226 -3.82 11.98 -13.81
CA ILE A 226 -5.17 12.45 -14.16
C ILE A 226 -5.82 11.52 -15.18
N LYS A 227 -5.06 11.11 -16.22
CA LYS A 227 -5.54 10.14 -17.22
C LYS A 227 -5.94 8.82 -16.55
N LEU A 228 -5.11 8.30 -15.64
CA LEU A 228 -5.41 7.07 -14.92
C LEU A 228 -6.67 7.19 -14.06
N CYS A 229 -6.82 8.30 -13.33
CA CYS A 229 -8.04 8.58 -12.57
C CYS A 229 -9.28 8.64 -13.47
N SER A 230 -9.17 9.24 -14.65
CA SER A 230 -10.27 9.35 -15.61
C SER A 230 -10.68 7.97 -16.16
N GLU A 231 -9.71 7.17 -16.61
CA GLU A 231 -9.95 5.84 -17.20
C GLU A 231 -10.50 4.82 -16.21
N GLN A 232 -10.13 4.93 -14.93
CA GLN A 232 -10.56 4.04 -13.86
C GLN A 232 -11.68 4.63 -12.97
N HIS A 233 -12.19 5.82 -13.30
CA HIS A 233 -13.22 6.53 -12.54
C HIS A 233 -12.87 6.77 -11.06
N ILE A 234 -11.61 7.07 -10.77
CA ILE A 234 -11.11 7.36 -9.41
C ILE A 234 -11.29 8.86 -9.13
N THR A 235 -12.43 9.24 -8.56
CA THR A 235 -12.79 10.64 -8.29
C THR A 235 -12.10 11.22 -7.06
N TYR A 236 -11.78 10.38 -6.07
CA TYR A 236 -11.31 10.83 -4.75
C TYR A 236 -9.84 11.22 -4.73
N TYR A 237 -9.03 10.71 -5.66
CA TYR A 237 -7.60 11.04 -5.77
C TYR A 237 -7.33 12.20 -6.74
N LEU A 238 -8.25 12.42 -7.70
CA LEU A 238 -8.15 13.47 -8.70
C LEU A 238 -7.93 14.89 -8.14
N PRO A 239 -8.53 15.31 -6.99
CA PRO A 239 -8.27 16.62 -6.40
C PRO A 239 -6.78 16.86 -6.15
N ARG A 240 -6.07 15.87 -5.61
CA ARG A 240 -4.65 15.99 -5.27
C ARG A 240 -3.81 16.28 -6.51
N LEU A 241 -4.09 15.59 -7.62
CA LEU A 241 -3.39 15.79 -8.89
C LEU A 241 -3.72 17.14 -9.54
N LYS A 242 -4.98 17.59 -9.47
CA LYS A 242 -5.39 18.90 -9.98
C LYS A 242 -4.81 20.04 -9.15
N PHE A 243 -4.65 19.84 -7.85
CA PHE A 243 -3.90 20.75 -6.99
C PHE A 243 -2.45 20.90 -7.44
N LEU A 244 -1.75 19.80 -7.74
CA LEU A 244 -0.38 19.85 -8.30
C LEU A 244 -0.34 20.59 -9.65
N SER A 245 -1.33 20.41 -10.53
CA SER A 245 -1.42 21.19 -11.77
C SER A 245 -1.51 22.70 -11.50
N ALA A 246 -2.28 23.10 -10.48
CA ALA A 246 -2.41 24.50 -10.11
C ALA A 246 -1.09 25.07 -9.54
N GLU A 247 -0.38 24.31 -8.70
CA GLU A 247 0.94 24.70 -8.19
C GLU A 247 1.93 24.95 -9.33
N ILE A 248 2.01 24.01 -10.30
CA ILE A 248 2.87 24.17 -11.48
C ILE A 248 2.45 25.42 -12.29
N ALA A 249 1.14 25.62 -12.52
CA ALA A 249 0.65 26.75 -13.29
C ALA A 249 0.96 28.11 -12.63
N ILE A 250 0.91 28.19 -11.30
CA ILE A 250 1.30 29.37 -10.53
C ILE A 250 2.79 29.65 -10.69
N ASP A 251 3.64 28.64 -10.48
CA ASP A 251 5.09 28.75 -10.60
C ASP A 251 5.54 29.17 -12.01
N GLU A 252 4.90 28.59 -13.04
CA GLU A 252 5.14 28.94 -14.45
C GLU A 252 4.47 30.25 -14.89
N LYS A 253 3.75 30.94 -13.99
CA LYS A 253 3.05 32.21 -14.25
C LYS A 253 2.08 32.12 -15.43
N LYS A 254 1.29 31.05 -15.47
CA LYS A 254 0.18 30.90 -16.42
C LYS A 254 -0.91 31.96 -16.17
N SER A 255 -1.90 32.01 -17.05
CA SER A 255 -2.99 32.98 -16.93
C SER A 255 -3.84 32.74 -15.67
N ASP A 256 -4.34 33.81 -15.04
CA ASP A 256 -5.25 33.73 -13.89
C ASP A 256 -6.42 32.78 -14.17
N LYS A 257 -7.00 32.87 -15.37
CA LYS A 257 -8.12 32.01 -15.80
C LYS A 257 -7.78 30.52 -15.76
N GLU A 258 -6.56 30.16 -16.13
CA GLU A 258 -6.10 28.75 -16.12
C GLU A 258 -5.91 28.26 -14.69
N ILE A 259 -5.26 29.08 -13.85
CA ILE A 259 -5.03 28.78 -12.43
C ILE A 259 -6.36 28.64 -11.68
N GLU A 260 -7.27 29.60 -11.82
CA GLU A 260 -8.62 29.57 -11.23
C GLU A 260 -9.42 28.34 -11.70
N GLY A 261 -9.29 27.97 -12.98
CA GLY A 261 -9.93 26.78 -13.53
C GLY A 261 -9.44 25.50 -12.85
N LEU A 262 -8.12 25.32 -12.73
CA LEU A 262 -7.51 24.15 -12.08
C LEU A 262 -7.88 24.05 -10.59
N LEU A 263 -7.85 25.18 -9.87
CA LEU A 263 -8.24 25.23 -8.46
C LEU A 263 -9.73 24.93 -8.28
N SER A 264 -10.59 25.45 -9.17
CA SER A 264 -12.04 25.18 -9.14
C SER A 264 -12.35 23.70 -9.39
N GLU A 265 -11.68 23.07 -10.35
CA GLU A 265 -11.82 21.64 -10.61
C GLU A 265 -11.36 20.82 -9.39
N SER A 266 -10.21 21.15 -8.83
CA SER A 266 -9.68 20.49 -7.63
C SER A 266 -10.64 20.59 -6.45
N LEU A 267 -11.17 21.79 -6.18
CA LEU A 267 -12.11 22.05 -5.09
C LEU A 267 -13.43 21.31 -5.27
N ALA A 268 -13.96 21.27 -6.50
CA ALA A 268 -15.21 20.58 -6.79
C ALA A 268 -15.10 19.08 -6.48
N PHE A 269 -14.03 18.42 -6.93
CA PHE A 269 -13.81 17.02 -6.60
C PHE A 269 -13.47 16.81 -5.11
N ALA A 270 -12.74 17.72 -4.46
CA ALA A 270 -12.45 17.62 -3.03
C ALA A 270 -13.75 17.59 -2.22
N LYS A 271 -14.68 18.51 -2.50
CA LYS A 271 -15.99 18.61 -1.84
C LYS A 271 -16.88 17.39 -2.07
N ILE A 272 -16.94 16.88 -3.31
CA ILE A 272 -17.71 15.67 -3.64
C ILE A 272 -17.22 14.46 -2.85
N ASN A 273 -15.92 14.36 -2.60
CA ASN A 273 -15.32 13.24 -1.87
C ASN A 273 -15.07 13.55 -0.39
N HIS A 274 -15.57 14.68 0.13
CA HIS A 274 -15.39 15.12 1.52
C HIS A 274 -13.92 15.18 1.97
N ASN A 275 -13.01 15.58 1.07
CA ASN A 275 -11.57 15.66 1.36
C ASN A 275 -11.20 17.06 1.90
N VAL A 276 -11.41 17.24 3.21
CA VAL A 276 -11.14 18.51 3.90
C VAL A 276 -9.65 18.91 3.82
N VAL A 277 -8.74 17.93 3.84
CA VAL A 277 -7.28 18.20 3.77
C VAL A 277 -6.91 18.91 2.46
N VAL A 278 -7.45 18.45 1.33
CA VAL A 278 -7.20 19.10 0.04
C VAL A 278 -7.90 20.45 -0.05
N GLU A 279 -9.10 20.60 0.53
CA GLU A 279 -9.79 21.89 0.61
C GLU A 279 -8.94 22.94 1.34
N ASP A 280 -8.36 22.57 2.50
CA ASP A 280 -7.49 23.45 3.28
C ASP A 280 -6.21 23.84 2.53
N ARG A 281 -5.59 22.89 1.83
CA ARG A 281 -4.43 23.16 0.95
C ARG A 281 -4.77 24.14 -0.18
N ILE A 282 -5.93 23.96 -0.83
CA ILE A 282 -6.42 24.86 -1.89
C ILE A 282 -6.62 26.27 -1.33
N ASN A 283 -7.29 26.40 -0.18
CA ASN A 283 -7.53 27.70 0.44
C ASN A 283 -6.21 28.41 0.78
N SER A 284 -5.25 27.69 1.37
CA SER A 284 -3.92 28.23 1.68
C SER A 284 -3.15 28.67 0.44
N LEU A 285 -3.29 27.94 -0.67
CA LEU A 285 -2.65 28.30 -1.95
C LEU A 285 -3.31 29.53 -2.58
N LEU A 286 -4.64 29.63 -2.51
CA LEU A 286 -5.40 30.80 -2.98
C LEU A 286 -5.04 32.06 -2.21
N GLU A 287 -4.90 31.99 -0.89
CA GLU A 287 -4.48 33.13 -0.07
C GLU A 287 -3.12 33.67 -0.52
N LYS A 288 -2.12 32.79 -0.64
CA LYS A 288 -0.78 33.16 -1.12
C LYS A 288 -0.80 33.75 -2.53
N TYR A 289 -1.57 33.15 -3.44
CA TYR A 289 -1.68 33.61 -4.81
C TYR A 289 -2.30 35.02 -4.92
N ASN A 290 -3.33 35.28 -4.12
CA ASN A 290 -4.01 36.57 -4.10
C ASN A 290 -3.13 37.65 -3.48
N GLU A 291 -2.39 37.35 -2.41
CA GLU A 291 -1.40 38.27 -1.84
C GLU A 291 -0.34 38.66 -2.88
N GLU A 292 0.25 37.69 -3.57
CA GLU A 292 1.30 37.95 -4.58
C GLU A 292 0.81 38.68 -5.84
N SER A 293 -0.47 38.53 -6.19
CA SER A 293 -1.07 39.21 -7.35
C SER A 293 -1.48 40.65 -7.04
N ASP A 294 -1.89 40.95 -5.80
CA ASP A 294 -2.19 42.31 -5.37
C ASP A 294 -0.91 43.16 -5.18
N PHE A 295 0.25 42.56 -4.93
CA PHE A 295 1.56 43.27 -5.00
C PHE A 295 2.02 43.62 -6.42
N LYS A 296 1.40 43.03 -7.46
CA LYS A 296 1.75 43.27 -8.88
C LYS A 296 0.81 44.27 -9.58
N LYS A 297 -0.26 44.72 -8.92
CA LYS A 297 -1.15 45.80 -9.40
C LYS A 297 -0.67 47.17 -8.93
#